data_AF-A0A5C7XQB9-F1
#
_entry.id   AF-A0A5C7XQB9-F1
#
_cell.length_a   1.000
_cell.length_b   1.000
_cell.length_c   1.000
_cell.angle_alpha   90.00
_cell.angle_beta   90.00
_cell.angle_gamma   90.00
#
_symmetry.space_group_name_H-M   'P 1'
#
loop_
_entity.id
_entity.type
_entity.pdbx_description
1 polymer ?
#
loop_
_entity_poly.entity_id
_entity_poly.type
_entity_poly.pdbx_seq_one_letter_code
_entity_poly.pdbx_strand_id
1 'polypeptide(L)'
;MEATEDERLLLRLRLALRVPQFRADKISNTIAIGKLAAELLKDIRNSQAPYLDRIPVEAKAVISDDDFQLEPLLADDARICHTAFHYIGAHRIGRHYGLSLRASRQAFLPYYSLTFSEFDIESADPFIREWLSGLSLRVLSRAHAFRCAPYNAFSFSLSRAIRNLSENEADVDALITYVNPNVGFTGATYRATGWVPLAEEAAKYYYLNEKYITVRELSKFGLFSSKDLARGLQISGAELLPLRIYALPVSKRSRIHFHRRGLHGKQDN
;
A
#
# COMPACT_ATOMS: atom_id res chain seq x y z
N MET A 1 -14.01 -21.65 14.79
CA MET A 1 -13.18 -21.82 13.58
C MET A 1 -11.89 -21.03 13.79
N GLU A 2 -10.74 -21.72 13.70
CA GLU A 2 -9.43 -21.09 13.83
C GLU A 2 -9.22 -20.04 12.72
N ALA A 3 -8.41 -19.02 12.98
CA ALA A 3 -8.09 -18.02 11.96
C ALA A 3 -7.16 -18.61 10.90
N THR A 4 -7.43 -18.33 9.61
CA THR A 4 -6.50 -18.70 8.54
C THR A 4 -5.19 -17.91 8.68
N GLU A 5 -4.13 -18.36 8.02
CA GLU A 5 -2.87 -17.61 8.04
C GLU A 5 -3.00 -16.21 7.42
N ASP A 6 -3.81 -16.05 6.38
CA ASP A 6 -4.07 -14.75 5.75
C ASP A 6 -4.87 -13.83 6.70
N GLU A 7 -5.86 -14.38 7.41
CA GLU A 7 -6.56 -13.66 8.48
C GLU A 7 -5.60 -13.25 9.59
N ARG A 8 -4.68 -14.12 10.01
CA ARG A 8 -3.68 -13.82 11.05
C ARG A 8 -2.72 -12.70 10.62
N LEU A 9 -2.21 -12.74 9.38
CA LEU A 9 -1.35 -11.70 8.84
C LEU A 9 -2.10 -10.36 8.76
N LEU A 10 -3.32 -10.37 8.20
CA LEU A 10 -4.13 -9.16 8.05
C LEU A 10 -4.50 -8.57 9.42
N LEU A 11 -4.85 -9.41 10.39
CA LEU A 11 -5.13 -9.04 11.76
C LEU A 11 -3.90 -8.37 12.40
N ARG A 12 -2.71 -8.96 12.26
CA ARG A 12 -1.46 -8.37 12.77
C ARG A 12 -1.21 -6.98 12.20
N LEU A 13 -1.36 -6.82 10.89
CA LEU A 13 -1.16 -5.54 10.22
C LEU A 13 -2.20 -4.49 10.65
N ARG A 14 -3.48 -4.88 10.80
CA ARG A 14 -4.54 -3.98 11.28
C ARG A 14 -4.39 -3.63 12.75
N LEU A 15 -3.94 -4.57 13.59
CA LEU A 15 -3.58 -4.29 14.97
C LEU A 15 -2.44 -3.28 15.06
N ALA A 16 -1.41 -3.38 14.21
CA ALA A 16 -0.32 -2.40 14.17
C ALA A 16 -0.79 -0.99 13.78
N LEU A 17 -1.93 -0.84 13.09
CA LEU A 17 -2.56 0.46 12.84
C LEU A 17 -3.43 0.93 14.02
N ARG A 18 -4.02 0.01 14.80
CA ARG A 18 -5.01 0.31 15.85
C ARG A 18 -4.43 0.44 17.25
N VAL A 19 -3.47 -0.40 17.62
CA VAL A 19 -2.83 -0.37 18.94
C VAL A 19 -2.21 1.01 19.28
N PRO A 20 -1.62 1.77 18.33
CA PRO A 20 -1.11 3.10 18.61
C PRO A 20 -2.17 4.14 19.07
N GLN A 21 -3.46 3.83 18.98
CA GLN A 21 -4.52 4.65 19.58
C GLN A 21 -4.45 4.66 21.12
N PHE A 22 -3.87 3.61 21.71
CA PHE A 22 -3.72 3.48 23.15
C PHE A 22 -2.46 4.20 23.64
N ARG A 23 -2.56 4.82 24.81
CA ARG A 23 -1.41 5.33 25.56
C ARG A 23 -0.58 4.15 26.10
N ALA A 24 0.70 4.38 26.39
CA ALA A 24 1.65 3.34 26.80
C ALA A 24 1.16 2.48 27.99
N ASP A 25 0.46 3.08 28.94
CA ASP A 25 -0.15 2.42 30.11
C ASP A 25 -1.27 1.43 29.75
N LYS A 26 -1.96 1.64 28.62
CA LYS A 26 -3.03 0.76 28.13
C LYS A 26 -2.53 -0.31 27.17
N ILE A 27 -1.35 -0.15 26.56
CA ILE A 27 -0.76 -1.14 25.66
C ILE A 27 -0.40 -2.44 26.41
N SER A 28 -0.04 -2.36 27.70
CA SER A 28 0.22 -3.54 28.53
C SER A 28 -1.03 -4.33 28.92
N ASN A 29 -2.23 -3.79 28.65
CA ASN A 29 -3.49 -4.46 28.96
C ASN A 29 -3.83 -5.51 27.87
N THR A 30 -3.38 -6.74 28.09
CA THR A 30 -3.60 -7.88 27.19
C THR A 30 -5.09 -8.16 26.95
N ILE A 31 -5.96 -7.88 27.92
CA ILE A 31 -7.41 -8.05 27.78
C ILE A 31 -7.97 -7.05 26.76
N ALA A 32 -7.55 -5.77 26.84
CA ALA A 32 -8.00 -4.74 25.90
C ALA A 32 -7.52 -5.03 24.47
N ILE A 33 -6.26 -5.44 24.30
CA ILE A 33 -5.73 -5.84 22.98
C ILE A 33 -6.44 -7.10 22.46
N GLY A 34 -6.72 -8.08 23.32
CA GLY A 34 -7.45 -9.29 22.95
C GLY A 34 -8.87 -8.98 22.44
N LYS A 35 -9.60 -8.06 23.09
CA LYS A 35 -10.92 -7.60 22.62
C LYS A 35 -10.83 -6.92 21.25
N LEU A 36 -9.90 -5.97 21.08
CA LEU A 36 -9.66 -5.29 19.81
C LEU A 36 -9.31 -6.29 18.70
N ALA A 37 -8.49 -7.30 18.99
CA ALA A 37 -8.12 -8.33 18.04
C ALA A 37 -9.33 -9.17 17.60
N ALA A 38 -10.20 -9.54 18.53
CA ALA A 38 -11.43 -10.27 18.22
C ALA A 38 -12.40 -9.46 17.36
N GLU A 39 -12.57 -8.16 17.67
CA GLU A 39 -13.38 -7.23 16.87
C GLU A 39 -12.82 -7.07 15.46
N LEU A 40 -11.51 -6.84 15.31
CA LEU A 40 -10.86 -6.72 14.01
C LEU A 40 -10.96 -8.01 13.19
N LEU A 41 -10.81 -9.18 13.81
CA LEU A 41 -10.97 -10.46 13.12
C LEU A 41 -12.40 -10.64 12.61
N LYS A 42 -13.40 -10.26 13.41
CA LYS A 42 -14.81 -10.25 12.99
C LYS A 42 -15.02 -9.32 11.79
N ASP A 43 -14.47 -8.10 11.83
CA ASP A 43 -14.57 -7.14 10.74
C ASP A 43 -13.88 -7.64 9.45
N ILE A 44 -12.69 -8.25 9.58
CA ILE A 44 -11.98 -8.90 8.47
C ILE A 44 -12.89 -9.94 7.82
N ARG A 45 -13.41 -10.88 8.60
CA ARG A 45 -14.29 -11.95 8.11
C ARG A 45 -15.52 -11.42 7.41
N ASN A 46 -16.20 -10.46 8.03
CA ASN A 46 -17.39 -9.83 7.44
C ASN A 46 -17.07 -9.13 6.12
N SER A 47 -15.90 -8.48 6.02
CA SER A 47 -15.49 -7.79 4.78
C SER A 47 -15.08 -8.75 3.66
N GLN A 48 -14.56 -9.93 3.98
CA GLN A 48 -14.07 -10.92 3.02
C GLN A 48 -15.13 -11.93 2.61
N ALA A 49 -16.09 -12.25 3.48
CA ALA A 49 -17.12 -13.26 3.26
C ALA A 49 -17.84 -13.15 1.89
N PRO A 50 -18.20 -11.94 1.39
CA PRO A 50 -18.86 -11.81 0.09
C PRO A 50 -17.99 -12.13 -1.13
N TYR A 51 -16.68 -12.36 -0.94
CA TYR A 51 -15.70 -12.46 -2.03
C TYR A 51 -14.81 -13.69 -1.94
N LEU A 52 -15.07 -14.61 -1.00
CA LEU A 52 -14.24 -15.80 -0.79
C LEU A 52 -14.21 -16.73 -2.01
N ASP A 53 -15.32 -16.80 -2.74
CA ASP A 53 -15.46 -17.55 -4.00
C ASP A 53 -14.71 -16.92 -5.17
N ARG A 54 -14.32 -15.65 -5.05
CA ARG A 54 -13.53 -14.91 -6.05
C ARG A 54 -12.03 -14.96 -5.80
N ILE A 55 -11.57 -15.52 -4.68
CA ILE A 55 -10.13 -15.66 -4.40
C ILE A 55 -9.51 -16.60 -5.46
N PRO A 56 -8.39 -16.24 -6.09
CA PRO A 56 -7.78 -17.11 -7.10
C PRO A 56 -7.28 -18.41 -6.47
N VAL A 57 -7.38 -19.50 -7.23
CA VAL A 57 -6.84 -20.81 -6.83
C VAL A 57 -5.32 -20.83 -6.94
N GLU A 58 -4.64 -21.66 -6.14
CA GLU A 58 -3.18 -21.76 -6.15
C GLU A 58 -2.57 -21.89 -7.55
N ALA A 59 -1.67 -20.96 -7.88
CA ALA A 59 -0.91 -20.99 -9.12
C ALA A 59 0.14 -22.10 -9.06
N LYS A 60 -0.10 -23.20 -9.76
CA LYS A 60 0.89 -24.30 -9.88
C LYS A 60 2.05 -23.97 -10.83
N ALA A 61 1.84 -23.01 -11.74
CA ALA A 61 2.80 -22.64 -12.76
C ALA A 61 3.89 -21.71 -12.22
N VAL A 62 5.11 -21.85 -12.74
CA VAL A 62 6.17 -20.85 -12.54
C VAL A 62 5.78 -19.59 -13.30
N ILE A 63 6.02 -18.42 -12.71
CA ILE A 63 5.65 -17.16 -13.34
C ILE A 63 6.40 -16.95 -14.66
N SER A 64 5.66 -16.75 -15.75
CA SER A 64 6.17 -16.63 -17.12
C SER A 64 5.27 -15.68 -17.93
N ASP A 65 5.77 -15.15 -19.04
CA ASP A 65 4.96 -14.32 -19.97
C ASP A 65 3.90 -15.13 -20.73
N ASP A 66 4.10 -16.45 -20.84
CA ASP A 66 3.21 -17.36 -21.56
C ASP A 66 2.00 -17.74 -20.69
N ASP A 67 2.19 -17.91 -19.40
CA ASP A 67 1.14 -18.37 -18.48
C ASP A 67 0.42 -17.22 -17.77
N PHE A 68 1.13 -16.11 -17.52
CA PHE A 68 0.61 -14.98 -16.77
C PHE A 68 0.57 -13.70 -17.61
N GLN A 69 -0.41 -12.87 -17.28
CA GLN A 69 -0.52 -11.53 -17.83
C GLN A 69 -0.80 -10.52 -16.74
N LEU A 70 -0.28 -9.32 -16.95
CA LEU A 70 -0.62 -8.14 -16.15
C LEU A 70 -1.49 -7.23 -17.00
N GLU A 71 -2.73 -7.01 -16.56
CA GLU A 71 -3.70 -6.20 -17.29
C GLU A 71 -4.25 -5.08 -16.39
N PRO A 72 -4.82 -4.02 -16.98
CA PRO A 72 -5.62 -3.06 -16.23
C PRO A 72 -6.71 -3.77 -15.43
N LEU A 73 -6.76 -3.51 -14.13
CA LEU A 73 -7.75 -4.09 -13.23
C LEU A 73 -8.99 -3.18 -13.17
N LEU A 74 -10.18 -3.77 -13.22
CA LEU A 74 -11.44 -3.05 -13.07
C LEU A 74 -11.49 -2.33 -11.70
N ALA A 75 -12.04 -1.12 -11.69
CA ALA A 75 -12.11 -0.30 -10.48
C ALA A 75 -12.84 -1.00 -9.31
N ASP A 76 -13.87 -1.80 -9.60
CA ASP A 76 -14.60 -2.57 -8.60
C ASP A 76 -13.76 -3.69 -7.99
N ASP A 77 -12.97 -4.41 -8.79
CA ASP A 77 -12.08 -5.45 -8.27
C ASP A 77 -10.93 -4.84 -7.47
N ALA A 78 -10.37 -3.72 -7.94
CA ALA A 78 -9.40 -2.96 -7.16
C ALA A 78 -9.99 -2.49 -5.83
N ARG A 79 -11.25 -2.03 -5.82
CA ARG A 79 -11.97 -1.66 -4.60
C ARG A 79 -12.10 -2.84 -3.65
N ILE A 80 -12.50 -4.01 -4.14
CA ILE A 80 -12.59 -5.23 -3.32
C ILE A 80 -11.22 -5.59 -2.73
N CYS A 81 -10.17 -5.65 -3.54
CA CYS A 81 -8.81 -5.91 -3.06
C CYS A 81 -8.38 -4.91 -1.97
N HIS A 82 -8.68 -3.62 -2.14
CA HIS A 82 -8.29 -2.58 -1.20
C HIS A 82 -9.07 -2.58 0.12
N THR A 83 -10.38 -2.86 0.09
CA THR A 83 -11.23 -2.75 1.29
C THR A 83 -11.32 -4.06 2.07
N ALA A 84 -11.44 -5.20 1.37
CA ALA A 84 -11.61 -6.50 2.00
C ALA A 84 -10.27 -7.19 2.34
N PHE A 85 -9.26 -7.07 1.48
CA PHE A 85 -8.05 -7.90 1.58
C PHE A 85 -6.77 -7.13 1.94
N HIS A 86 -6.69 -5.83 1.63
CA HIS A 86 -5.55 -5.00 2.00
C HIS A 86 -5.65 -4.51 3.46
N TYR A 87 -4.50 -4.42 4.14
CA TYR A 87 -4.45 -4.08 5.56
C TYR A 87 -4.96 -2.68 5.91
N ILE A 88 -4.78 -1.73 5.00
CA ILE A 88 -5.33 -0.37 5.17
C ILE A 88 -6.87 -0.37 5.18
N GLY A 89 -7.52 -1.29 4.44
CA GLY A 89 -8.99 -1.38 4.39
C GLY A 89 -9.69 -0.20 3.69
N ALA A 90 -8.96 0.66 2.98
CA ALA A 90 -9.50 1.84 2.32
C ALA A 90 -9.14 1.86 0.83
N HIS A 91 -10.15 2.06 -0.01
CA HIS A 91 -10.00 2.17 -1.45
C HIS A 91 -9.14 3.39 -1.82
N ARG A 92 -8.24 3.16 -2.77
CA ARG A 92 -7.36 4.18 -3.35
C ARG A 92 -7.73 4.33 -4.81
N ILE A 93 -8.10 5.55 -5.21
CA ILE A 93 -8.30 5.91 -6.62
C ILE A 93 -6.94 5.94 -7.31
N GLY A 94 -6.90 5.45 -8.55
CA GLY A 94 -5.72 5.49 -9.39
C GLY A 94 -5.84 4.53 -10.56
N ARG A 95 -4.69 4.21 -11.16
CA ARG A 95 -4.57 3.16 -12.15
C ARG A 95 -4.25 1.84 -11.47
N HIS A 96 -5.04 0.83 -11.77
CA HIS A 96 -4.95 -0.49 -11.15
C HIS A 96 -4.44 -1.50 -12.16
N TYR A 97 -3.56 -2.39 -11.72
CA TYR A 97 -3.08 -3.53 -12.50
C TYR A 97 -3.28 -4.80 -11.71
N GLY A 98 -3.69 -5.88 -12.40
CA GLY A 98 -3.92 -7.20 -11.83
C GLY A 98 -3.10 -8.26 -12.57
N LEU A 99 -2.42 -9.13 -11.81
CA LEU A 99 -1.74 -10.31 -12.32
C LEU A 99 -2.70 -11.50 -12.32
N SER A 100 -2.93 -12.09 -13.48
CA SER A 100 -3.83 -13.22 -13.66
C SER A 100 -3.22 -14.28 -14.59
N LEU A 101 -3.72 -15.52 -14.50
CA LEU A 101 -3.43 -16.55 -15.51
C LEU A 101 -4.10 -16.19 -16.83
N ARG A 102 -3.40 -16.31 -17.95
CA ARG A 102 -3.97 -16.04 -19.29
C ARG A 102 -5.16 -16.92 -19.63
N ALA A 103 -5.12 -18.17 -19.19
CA ALA A 103 -6.20 -19.14 -19.40
C ALA A 103 -7.43 -18.89 -18.51
N SER A 104 -7.31 -18.05 -17.49
CA SER A 104 -8.41 -17.79 -16.55
C SER A 104 -9.35 -16.73 -17.12
N ARG A 105 -10.64 -17.08 -17.24
CA ARG A 105 -11.69 -16.08 -17.46
C ARG A 105 -11.81 -15.22 -16.20
N GLN A 106 -12.12 -13.92 -16.34
CA GLN A 106 -12.20 -12.86 -15.30
C GLN A 106 -13.11 -13.13 -14.06
N ALA A 107 -13.46 -14.37 -13.74
CA ALA A 107 -14.29 -14.73 -12.59
C ALA A 107 -13.58 -14.48 -11.24
N PHE A 108 -12.24 -14.58 -11.21
CA PHE A 108 -11.45 -14.43 -9.99
C PHE A 108 -10.80 -13.04 -9.87
N LEU A 109 -10.54 -12.64 -8.62
CA LEU A 109 -9.64 -11.53 -8.30
C LEU A 109 -8.21 -11.86 -8.74
N PRO A 110 -7.36 -10.84 -9.02
CA PRO A 110 -6.00 -11.08 -9.48
C PRO A 110 -5.14 -11.68 -8.36
N TYR A 111 -4.17 -12.52 -8.70
CA TYR A 111 -3.17 -13.04 -7.76
C TYR A 111 -2.39 -11.92 -7.07
N TYR A 112 -2.06 -10.88 -7.83
CA TYR A 112 -1.33 -9.72 -7.36
C TYR A 112 -1.98 -8.46 -7.91
N SER A 113 -2.16 -7.43 -7.09
CA SER A 113 -2.65 -6.12 -7.53
C SER A 113 -1.67 -5.00 -7.18
N LEU A 114 -1.53 -4.05 -8.10
CA LEU A 114 -0.75 -2.83 -7.94
C LEU A 114 -1.66 -1.63 -8.22
N THR A 115 -1.54 -0.57 -7.42
CA THR A 115 -2.23 0.70 -7.66
C THR A 115 -1.27 1.86 -7.70
N PHE A 116 -1.32 2.59 -8.81
CA PHE A 116 -0.59 3.83 -9.03
C PHE A 116 -1.54 5.01 -8.92
N SER A 117 -1.23 5.97 -8.07
CA SER A 117 -2.07 7.15 -7.84
C SER A 117 -1.26 8.43 -8.01
N GLU A 118 -1.94 9.57 -8.00
CA GLU A 118 -1.28 10.87 -7.86
C GLU A 118 -0.52 10.99 -6.52
N PHE A 119 0.46 11.88 -6.51
CA PHE A 119 1.19 12.27 -5.30
C PHE A 119 0.30 13.16 -4.42
N ASP A 120 0.19 12.80 -3.14
CA ASP A 120 -0.76 13.45 -2.21
C ASP A 120 -0.30 13.46 -0.75
N ILE A 121 1.02 13.47 -0.51
CA ILE A 121 1.57 13.70 0.84
C ILE A 121 1.92 15.18 0.96
N GLU A 122 1.06 15.94 1.63
CA GLU A 122 1.17 17.40 1.76
C GLU A 122 2.49 17.85 2.39
N SER A 123 2.91 17.20 3.47
CA SER A 123 4.11 17.55 4.25
C SER A 123 5.41 17.26 3.51
N ALA A 124 5.46 16.19 2.71
CA ALA A 124 6.61 15.87 1.87
C ALA A 124 6.59 16.63 0.53
N ASP A 125 5.47 17.22 0.12
CA ASP A 125 5.30 17.87 -1.18
C ASP A 125 6.36 18.94 -1.48
N PRO A 126 6.71 19.87 -0.57
CA PRO A 126 7.74 20.87 -0.84
C PRO A 126 9.09 20.22 -1.16
N PHE A 127 9.50 19.23 -0.37
CA PHE A 127 10.75 18.51 -0.57
C PHE A 127 10.75 17.70 -1.87
N ILE A 128 9.66 16.96 -2.14
CA ILE A 128 9.51 16.17 -3.36
C ILE A 128 9.54 17.05 -4.60
N ARG A 129 8.87 18.20 -4.58
CA ARG A 129 8.87 19.16 -5.69
C ARG A 129 10.24 19.82 -5.91
N GLU A 130 10.99 20.07 -4.84
CA GLU A 130 12.36 20.61 -4.95
C GLU A 130 13.31 19.59 -5.60
N TRP A 131 13.28 18.35 -5.13
CA TRP A 131 14.22 17.31 -5.56
C TRP A 131 13.85 16.69 -6.89
N LEU A 132 12.56 16.53 -7.18
CA LEU A 132 12.04 15.93 -8.41
C LEU A 132 11.40 16.99 -9.33
N SER A 133 11.83 18.24 -9.20
CA SER A 133 11.31 19.39 -9.95
C SER A 133 11.20 19.12 -11.45
N GLY A 134 10.02 19.31 -12.01
CA GLY A 134 9.75 19.18 -13.45
C GLY A 134 9.61 17.74 -13.95
N LEU A 135 9.75 16.73 -13.09
CA LEU A 135 9.42 15.34 -13.40
C LEU A 135 7.93 15.09 -13.13
N SER A 136 7.30 14.29 -13.99
CA SER A 136 5.96 13.78 -13.72
C SER A 136 6.00 12.51 -12.85
N LEU A 137 5.15 12.46 -11.83
CA LEU A 137 5.25 11.51 -10.72
C LEU A 137 4.00 10.64 -10.61
N ARG A 138 4.21 9.38 -10.26
CA ARG A 138 3.14 8.47 -9.82
C ARG A 138 3.53 7.78 -8.53
N VAL A 139 2.58 7.51 -7.66
CA VAL A 139 2.79 6.81 -6.40
C VAL A 139 2.31 5.38 -6.51
N LEU A 140 3.22 4.40 -6.35
CA LEU A 140 2.85 3.02 -6.02
C LEU A 140 2.27 3.00 -4.60
N SER A 141 0.95 3.10 -4.53
CA SER A 141 0.21 3.41 -3.30
C SER A 141 -0.45 2.19 -2.65
N ARG A 142 -0.68 1.13 -3.42
CA ARG A 142 -1.15 -0.18 -2.92
C ARG A 142 -0.43 -1.28 -3.69
N ALA A 143 -0.06 -2.32 -2.95
CA ALA A 143 0.43 -3.57 -3.49
C ALA A 143 -0.16 -4.68 -2.62
N HIS A 144 -0.78 -5.68 -3.24
CA HIS A 144 -1.39 -6.80 -2.52
C HIS A 144 -1.18 -8.09 -3.29
N ALA A 145 -0.80 -9.14 -2.58
CA ALA A 145 -0.76 -10.50 -3.10
C ALA A 145 -1.72 -11.35 -2.28
N PHE A 146 -2.48 -12.20 -2.96
CA PHE A 146 -3.05 -13.37 -2.28
C PHE A 146 -1.94 -14.39 -2.01
N ARG A 147 -2.11 -15.23 -0.99
CA ARG A 147 -1.12 -16.26 -0.63
C ARG A 147 -0.82 -17.22 -1.78
N CYS A 148 -1.82 -17.49 -2.60
CA CYS A 148 -1.74 -18.33 -3.80
C CYS A 148 -0.99 -17.67 -4.97
N ALA A 149 -0.51 -16.43 -4.83
CA ALA A 149 0.26 -15.76 -5.86
C ALA A 149 1.58 -16.51 -6.12
N PRO A 150 2.00 -16.62 -7.40
CA PRO A 150 3.25 -17.28 -7.74
C PRO A 150 4.45 -16.53 -7.15
N TYR A 151 5.55 -17.26 -6.94
CA TYR A 151 6.82 -16.64 -6.57
C TYR A 151 7.23 -15.54 -7.57
N ASN A 152 7.88 -14.49 -7.07
CA ASN A 152 8.30 -13.32 -7.85
C ASN A 152 7.14 -12.50 -8.46
N ALA A 153 5.88 -12.70 -8.03
CA ALA A 153 4.74 -11.93 -8.51
C ALA A 153 4.94 -10.41 -8.41
N PHE A 154 5.58 -9.92 -7.35
CA PHE A 154 5.85 -8.48 -7.19
C PHE A 154 6.78 -7.94 -8.28
N SER A 155 7.96 -8.52 -8.48
CA SER A 155 8.94 -8.02 -9.45
C SER A 155 8.44 -8.18 -10.89
N PHE A 156 7.75 -9.29 -11.18
CA PHE A 156 7.10 -9.54 -12.46
C PHE A 156 5.99 -8.52 -12.76
N SER A 157 5.13 -8.24 -11.77
CA SER A 157 4.02 -7.28 -11.94
C SER A 157 4.54 -5.86 -12.02
N LEU A 158 5.51 -5.49 -11.17
CA LEU A 158 6.04 -4.13 -11.14
C LEU A 158 6.74 -3.76 -12.45
N SER A 159 7.56 -4.66 -13.01
CA SER A 159 8.26 -4.38 -14.27
C SER A 159 7.30 -4.18 -15.45
N ARG A 160 6.24 -5.00 -15.53
CA ARG A 160 5.19 -4.88 -16.55
C ARG A 160 4.29 -3.67 -16.32
N ALA A 161 3.98 -3.32 -15.08
CA ALA A 161 3.24 -2.12 -14.77
C ALA A 161 4.03 -0.87 -15.19
N ILE A 162 5.33 -0.82 -14.88
CA ILE A 162 6.22 0.26 -15.31
C ILE A 162 6.25 0.38 -16.83
N ARG A 163 6.39 -0.73 -17.55
CA ARG A 163 6.35 -0.74 -19.02
C ARG A 163 5.02 -0.19 -19.54
N ASN A 164 3.90 -0.71 -19.03
CA ASN A 164 2.56 -0.24 -19.43
C ASN A 164 2.35 1.24 -19.14
N LEU A 165 2.83 1.73 -17.99
CA LEU A 165 2.78 3.16 -17.66
C LEU A 165 3.60 3.96 -18.67
N SER A 166 4.83 3.54 -18.99
CA SER A 166 5.68 4.26 -19.94
C SER A 166 5.18 4.25 -21.38
N GLU A 167 4.49 3.19 -21.81
CA GLU A 167 3.99 3.04 -23.18
C GLU A 167 2.63 3.73 -23.38
N ASN A 168 1.76 3.72 -22.36
CA ASN A 168 0.38 4.22 -22.47
C ASN A 168 0.15 5.56 -21.76
N GLU A 169 1.02 5.96 -20.84
CA GLU A 169 1.03 7.30 -20.24
C GLU A 169 2.35 7.95 -20.63
N ALA A 170 2.33 8.80 -21.65
CA ALA A 170 3.52 9.42 -22.23
C ALA A 170 4.36 10.27 -21.24
N ASP A 171 3.95 10.38 -19.98
CA ASP A 171 4.47 11.33 -19.01
C ASP A 171 4.62 10.72 -17.61
N VAL A 172 5.13 9.49 -17.41
CA VAL A 172 5.59 9.06 -16.07
C VAL A 172 7.10 9.05 -16.04
N ASP A 173 7.69 10.03 -15.34
CA ASP A 173 9.14 10.16 -15.23
C ASP A 173 9.68 9.34 -14.06
N ALA A 174 9.03 9.40 -12.89
CA ALA A 174 9.46 8.67 -11.70
C ALA A 174 8.29 8.10 -10.91
N LEU A 175 8.55 6.97 -10.25
CA LEU A 175 7.64 6.38 -9.28
C LEU A 175 8.06 6.72 -7.87
N ILE A 176 7.09 6.93 -6.99
CA ILE A 176 7.26 7.13 -5.55
C ILE A 176 6.52 6.02 -4.80
N THR A 177 7.02 5.62 -3.65
CA THR A 177 6.26 4.76 -2.73
C THR A 177 6.59 5.12 -1.29
N TYR A 178 5.70 4.73 -0.38
CA TYR A 178 5.82 4.99 1.04
C TYR A 178 5.84 3.66 1.78
N VAL A 179 6.90 3.47 2.56
CA VAL A 179 7.06 2.31 3.43
C VAL A 179 6.69 2.73 4.83
N ASN A 180 5.84 1.96 5.49
CA ASN A 180 5.43 2.20 6.86
C ASN A 180 6.14 1.22 7.83
N PRO A 181 7.20 1.65 8.55
CA PRO A 181 7.91 0.78 9.47
C PRO A 181 7.07 0.29 10.63
N ASN A 182 6.04 1.05 11.02
CA ASN A 182 5.18 0.75 12.17
C ASN A 182 4.28 -0.48 11.95
N VAL A 183 4.14 -0.95 10.70
CA VAL A 183 3.44 -2.22 10.38
C VAL A 183 4.41 -3.35 10.00
N GLY A 184 5.70 -3.17 10.29
CA GLY A 184 6.74 -4.17 10.07
C GLY A 184 7.38 -4.14 8.67
N PHE A 185 7.08 -3.13 7.84
CA PHE A 185 7.72 -3.02 6.52
C PHE A 185 9.08 -2.32 6.61
N THR A 186 10.11 -2.98 6.09
CA THR A 186 11.50 -2.47 6.17
C THR A 186 11.93 -1.69 4.92
N GLY A 187 11.21 -1.87 3.81
CA GLY A 187 11.57 -1.34 2.49
C GLY A 187 12.70 -2.10 1.79
N ALA A 188 13.10 -3.28 2.30
CA ALA A 188 14.18 -4.08 1.74
C ALA A 188 13.98 -4.39 0.25
N THR A 189 12.76 -4.78 -0.14
CA THR A 189 12.42 -5.05 -1.55
C THR A 189 12.66 -3.84 -2.45
N TYR A 190 12.33 -2.63 -1.99
CA TYR A 190 12.54 -1.41 -2.77
C TYR A 190 14.03 -1.10 -2.94
N ARG A 191 14.82 -1.20 -1.85
CA ARG A 191 16.28 -1.02 -1.92
C ARG A 191 16.94 -2.04 -2.87
N ALA A 192 16.49 -3.30 -2.83
CA ALA A 192 17.01 -4.36 -3.70
C ALA A 192 16.62 -4.18 -5.18
N THR A 193 15.64 -3.33 -5.50
CA THR A 193 15.12 -3.17 -6.87
C THR A 193 15.40 -1.79 -7.44
N GLY A 194 16.47 -1.13 -6.97
CA GLY A 194 16.96 0.13 -7.54
C GLY A 194 16.17 1.37 -7.13
N TRP A 195 15.30 1.26 -6.12
CA TRP A 195 14.68 2.44 -5.54
C TRP A 195 15.66 3.17 -4.63
N VAL A 196 15.61 4.49 -4.67
CA VAL A 196 16.48 5.38 -3.90
C VAL A 196 15.69 5.93 -2.71
N PRO A 197 16.22 5.84 -1.48
CA PRO A 197 15.64 6.55 -0.33
C PRO A 197 15.66 8.05 -0.60
N LEU A 198 14.52 8.72 -0.48
CA LEU A 198 14.37 10.12 -0.85
C LEU A 198 14.11 11.01 0.36
N ALA A 199 13.19 10.61 1.23
CA ALA A 199 12.78 11.40 2.39
C ALA A 199 12.17 10.52 3.50
N GLU A 200 11.97 11.13 4.65
CA GLU A 200 11.16 10.59 5.74
C GLU A 200 10.02 11.55 6.06
N GLU A 201 8.85 10.99 6.37
CA GLU A 201 7.62 11.75 6.65
C GLU A 201 7.09 11.36 8.04
N ALA A 202 6.82 12.34 8.89
CA ALA A 202 6.32 12.09 10.23
C ALA A 202 4.98 11.34 10.17
N ALA A 203 4.94 10.13 10.72
CA ALA A 203 3.74 9.31 10.71
C ALA A 203 2.73 9.80 11.75
N LYS A 204 1.47 9.99 11.34
CA LYS A 204 0.34 10.25 12.23
C LYS A 204 -0.80 9.31 11.87
N TYR A 205 -1.31 8.56 12.84
CA TYR A 205 -2.53 7.80 12.66
C TYR A 205 -3.70 8.56 13.27
N TYR A 206 -4.82 8.47 12.58
CA TYR A 206 -6.05 9.12 12.99
C TYR A 206 -7.13 8.06 13.22
N TYR A 207 -8.00 8.34 14.18
CA TYR A 207 -9.07 7.44 14.57
C TYR A 207 -10.37 8.23 14.70
N LEU A 208 -11.44 7.78 14.06
CA LEU A 208 -12.77 8.34 14.22
C LEU A 208 -13.67 7.30 14.89
N ASN A 209 -14.22 7.63 16.06
CA ASN A 209 -14.96 6.67 16.89
C ASN A 209 -14.15 5.39 17.10
N GLU A 210 -12.89 5.59 17.53
CA GLU A 210 -11.87 4.56 17.73
C GLU A 210 -11.43 3.83 16.46
N LYS A 211 -12.04 4.03 15.29
CA LYS A 211 -11.67 3.34 14.04
C LYS A 211 -10.58 4.07 13.28
N TYR A 212 -9.52 3.36 12.89
CA TYR A 212 -8.47 3.92 12.03
C TYR A 212 -9.08 4.48 10.75
N ILE A 213 -8.68 5.69 10.40
CA ILE A 213 -9.12 6.42 9.22
C ILE A 213 -7.92 7.07 8.55
N THR A 214 -7.87 7.00 7.21
CA THR A 214 -6.78 7.66 6.48
C THR A 214 -6.98 9.17 6.40
N VAL A 215 -5.91 9.95 6.28
CA VAL A 215 -5.97 11.42 6.09
C VAL A 215 -6.93 11.81 4.96
N ARG A 216 -6.94 11.04 3.87
CA ARG A 216 -7.82 11.30 2.71
C ARG A 216 -9.28 11.09 3.01
N GLU A 217 -9.60 10.07 3.81
CA GLU A 217 -10.97 9.85 4.25
C GLU A 217 -11.40 10.97 5.18
N LEU A 218 -10.52 11.44 6.07
CA LEU A 218 -10.78 12.65 6.86
C LEU A 218 -11.05 13.88 6.00
N SER A 219 -10.27 14.09 4.92
CA SER A 219 -10.49 15.20 3.99
C SER A 219 -11.89 15.18 3.38
N LYS A 220 -12.41 13.99 3.05
CA LYS A 220 -13.76 13.85 2.48
C LYS A 220 -14.85 14.26 3.47
N PHE A 221 -14.62 14.12 4.77
CA PHE A 221 -15.54 14.55 5.80
C PHE A 221 -15.37 16.04 6.18
N GLY A 222 -14.37 16.74 5.63
CA GLY A 222 -14.03 18.11 5.99
C GLY A 222 -13.53 18.26 7.43
N LEU A 223 -13.01 17.19 8.03
CA LEU A 223 -12.61 17.14 9.43
C LEU A 223 -11.10 17.44 9.58
N PHE A 224 -10.75 18.72 9.68
CA PHE A 224 -9.37 19.19 9.91
C PHE A 224 -9.28 20.32 10.96
N SER A 225 -10.40 20.69 11.56
CA SER A 225 -10.45 21.80 12.51
C SER A 225 -10.41 21.31 13.96
N SER A 226 -9.98 22.18 14.88
CA SER A 226 -10.00 21.92 16.32
C SER A 226 -11.41 21.62 16.87
N LYS A 227 -12.47 22.00 16.15
CA LYS A 227 -13.87 21.66 16.49
C LYS A 227 -14.20 20.18 16.23
N ASP A 228 -13.38 19.45 15.49
CA ASP A 228 -13.61 18.06 15.13
C ASP A 228 -13.16 17.05 16.20
N LEU A 229 -12.38 17.49 17.19
CA LEU A 229 -12.12 16.74 18.43
C LEU A 229 -13.43 16.44 19.19
N ALA A 230 -14.44 17.33 19.09
CA ALA A 230 -15.76 17.12 19.67
C ALA A 230 -16.55 15.97 18.99
N ARG A 231 -16.11 15.50 17.82
CA ARG A 231 -16.74 14.41 17.05
C ARG A 231 -16.04 13.05 17.23
N GLY A 232 -15.17 12.92 18.23
CA GLY A 232 -14.49 11.66 18.53
C GLY A 232 -13.29 11.36 17.62
N LEU A 233 -12.71 12.38 16.97
CA LEU A 233 -11.43 12.26 16.29
C LEU A 233 -10.30 12.16 17.33
N GLN A 234 -9.45 11.15 17.18
CA GLN A 234 -8.26 10.92 18.01
C GLN A 234 -7.03 10.76 17.11
N ILE A 235 -5.86 11.10 17.64
CA ILE A 235 -4.56 10.84 17.01
C ILE A 235 -3.82 9.74 17.78
N SER A 236 -2.85 9.09 17.14
CA SER A 236 -1.99 8.10 17.80
C SER A 236 -1.37 8.68 19.08
N GLY A 237 -1.53 7.95 20.19
CA GLY A 237 -0.93 8.28 21.47
C GLY A 237 0.49 7.72 21.62
N ALA A 238 0.86 6.72 20.81
CA ALA A 238 2.22 6.21 20.73
C ALA A 238 3.07 7.03 19.74
N GLU A 239 4.37 7.11 20.00
CA GLU A 239 5.35 7.62 19.04
C GLU A 239 5.47 6.64 17.87
N LEU A 240 5.38 7.17 16.65
CA LEU A 240 5.45 6.40 15.41
C LEU A 240 6.78 6.69 14.71
N LEU A 241 7.40 5.64 14.19
CA LEU A 241 8.51 5.79 13.26
C LEU A 241 8.04 6.53 12.00
N PRO A 242 8.87 7.39 11.41
CA PRO A 242 8.49 8.09 10.19
C PRO A 242 8.27 7.10 9.04
N LEU A 243 7.37 7.46 8.13
CA LEU A 243 7.23 6.78 6.84
C LEU A 243 8.49 7.04 6.03
N ARG A 244 8.98 6.01 5.33
CA ARG A 244 10.14 6.13 4.45
C ARG A 244 9.67 6.28 3.02
N ILE A 245 10.09 7.35 2.36
CA ILE A 245 9.75 7.65 0.98
C ILE A 245 10.88 7.17 0.08
N TYR A 246 10.53 6.35 -0.90
CA TYR A 246 11.46 5.86 -1.92
C TYR A 246 11.03 6.36 -3.30
N ALA A 247 12.00 6.59 -4.18
CA ALA A 247 11.74 6.96 -5.56
C ALA A 247 12.50 6.06 -6.55
N LEU A 248 11.88 5.80 -7.70
CA LEU A 248 12.44 4.99 -8.78
C LEU A 248 12.38 5.78 -10.10
N PRO A 249 13.51 6.10 -10.75
CA PRO A 249 13.50 6.75 -12.05
C PRO A 249 13.12 5.73 -13.14
N VAL A 250 12.01 5.97 -13.84
CA VAL A 250 11.51 5.05 -14.88
C VAL A 250 11.82 5.53 -16.30
N SER A 251 11.85 6.84 -16.54
CA SER A 251 12.19 7.43 -17.85
C SER A 251 13.69 7.73 -18.01
N LYS A 252 14.15 7.91 -19.26
CA LYS A 252 15.53 8.39 -19.54
C LYS A 252 15.78 9.75 -18.89
N ARG A 253 14.78 10.63 -18.91
CA ARG A 253 14.83 11.98 -18.34
C ARG A 253 15.05 11.93 -16.83
N SER A 254 14.27 11.13 -16.10
CA SER A 254 14.43 11.02 -14.64
C SER A 254 15.73 10.32 -14.26
N ARG A 255 16.23 9.36 -15.03
CA ARG A 255 17.56 8.76 -14.78
C ARG A 255 18.68 9.79 -14.84
N ILE A 256 18.66 10.66 -15.86
CA ILE A 256 19.61 11.79 -15.97
C ILE A 256 19.43 12.77 -14.81
N HIS A 257 18.19 13.05 -14.44
CA HIS A 257 17.87 13.94 -13.31
C HIS A 257 18.42 13.40 -11.99
N PHE A 258 18.18 12.13 -11.69
CA PHE A 258 18.68 11.47 -10.47
C PHE A 258 20.20 11.48 -10.45
N HIS A 259 20.86 11.25 -11.60
CA HIS A 259 22.32 11.36 -11.71
C HIS A 259 22.84 12.75 -11.38
N ARG A 260 22.25 13.79 -11.96
CA ARG A 260 22.66 15.18 -11.71
C ARG A 260 22.47 15.60 -10.26
N ARG A 261 21.48 15.01 -9.57
CA ARG A 261 21.18 15.26 -8.16
C ARG A 261 21.94 14.34 -7.19
N GLY A 262 22.78 13.42 -7.69
CA GLY A 262 23.46 12.44 -6.85
C GLY A 262 22.53 11.42 -6.17
N LEU A 263 21.31 11.26 -6.68
CA LEU A 263 20.31 10.30 -6.20
C LEU A 263 20.54 8.92 -6.83
N HIS A 264 21.75 8.42 -6.75
CA HIS A 264 22.06 7.04 -7.09
C HIS A 264 22.26 6.27 -5.80
N GLY A 265 21.65 5.10 -5.68
CA GLY A 265 22.02 4.18 -4.61
C GLY A 265 23.52 3.99 -4.72
N LYS A 266 24.28 4.32 -3.66
CA LYS A 266 25.62 3.75 -3.52
C LYS A 266 25.39 2.25 -3.61
N GLN A 267 25.86 1.64 -4.71
CA GLN A 267 26.12 0.21 -4.68
C GLN A 267 27.31 0.08 -3.74
N ASP A 268 27.03 0.03 -2.44
CA ASP A 268 28.00 -0.45 -1.48
C ASP A 268 28.24 -1.91 -1.89
N ASN A 269 29.34 -2.14 -2.63
CA ASN A 269 29.82 -3.45 -3.04
C ASN A 269 30.09 -4.33 -1.82
#